data_AF-A0A9P7QG82-F1
#
_entry.id   AF-A0A9P7QG82-F1
#
_cell.length_a   1.000
_cell.length_b   1.000
_cell.length_c   1.000
_cell.angle_alpha   90.00
_cell.angle_beta   90.00
_cell.angle_gamma   90.00
#
_symmetry.space_group_name_H-M   'P 1'
#
loop_
_entity.id
_entity.type
_entity.pdbx_description
1 polymer ?
#
loop_
_entity_poly.entity_id
_entity_poly.type
_entity_poly.pdbx_seq_one_letter_code
_entity_poly.pdbx_strand_id
1 'polypeptide(L)'
;MEHDTKTPNAVTSDPKSFAYDSVRNRWPVILTGAVDDVHRAVAQTDDAEKQAEGKKIIEQLGQLKYEVMHDRALTPIVDDGFPEEIARYNKEIEDLGNPTWLNVPWLFSECYMYRRMSTFFSLSKHWKGYDMFSRQKMDTFRTSRNAVVELATRYKEFVTQLRASKDVTRDEEAEKLLFTEMFEICLWGNATDLSLLTNLTYEDIQKLQGSKARKAAEKNILINDLPIAYDTLKKARDEGKKERRVDFVLDNSGFELYVDLILAGFLLTSGLATQVILRPKSIPWFVSDVLPTDFGLLLNALSQPKAFFETQSDDEKLQDKIPAPLTDKETEELLFVFQEWATLHGEGQLIMRPNRYWTAGGSFWRLPAEAPELHEEMKGAELTIFKGDLNYRKLTCDAHWDPTTPWTTALGPMGPGSGINVLSLRTCKADVVVGLPAGKDEELKATEGGGGDSGARRWAFHGKWAVVCLSKGS
;
A
#
# COMPACT_ATOMS: atom_id res chain seq x y z
N MET A 1 -11.20 -12.85 16.77
CA MET A 1 -11.40 -14.16 16.11
C MET A 1 -12.86 -14.54 15.88
N GLU A 2 -13.83 -14.13 16.70
CA GLU A 2 -15.24 -14.53 16.53
C GLU A 2 -15.80 -14.21 15.13
N HIS A 3 -15.45 -13.04 14.60
CA HIS A 3 -15.93 -12.53 13.31
C HIS A 3 -15.05 -12.94 12.10
N ASP A 4 -13.96 -13.67 12.30
CA ASP A 4 -13.14 -14.14 11.18
C ASP A 4 -13.73 -15.40 10.55
N THR A 5 -13.26 -15.70 9.34
CA THR A 5 -13.57 -16.95 8.65
C THR A 5 -13.23 -18.18 9.49
N LYS A 6 -13.96 -19.28 9.25
CA LYS A 6 -13.62 -20.61 9.78
C LYS A 6 -12.57 -21.33 8.92
N THR A 7 -12.25 -20.80 7.74
CA THR A 7 -11.15 -21.29 6.91
C THR A 7 -9.83 -21.09 7.66
N PRO A 8 -8.97 -22.13 7.78
CA PRO A 8 -7.70 -22.01 8.49
C PRO A 8 -6.82 -20.88 7.95
N ASN A 9 -6.25 -20.07 8.84
CA ASN A 9 -5.34 -18.99 8.50
C ASN A 9 -3.93 -19.51 8.14
N ALA A 10 -3.19 -18.72 7.38
CA ALA A 10 -1.74 -18.90 7.25
C ALA A 10 -1.06 -18.82 8.62
N VAL A 11 -0.16 -19.75 8.90
CA VAL A 11 0.55 -19.85 10.18
C VAL A 11 2.06 -19.85 9.97
N THR A 12 2.80 -19.26 10.90
CA THR A 12 4.27 -19.15 10.83
C THR A 12 4.99 -20.50 10.97
N SER A 13 4.28 -21.56 11.34
CA SER A 13 4.78 -22.92 11.47
C SER A 13 4.74 -23.75 10.19
N ASP A 14 4.00 -23.34 9.16
CA ASP A 14 3.85 -24.13 7.92
C ASP A 14 5.07 -23.96 6.98
N PRO A 15 5.94 -24.98 6.82
CA PRO A 15 7.14 -24.89 5.98
C PRO A 15 6.86 -24.70 4.48
N LYS A 16 5.61 -24.87 4.04
CA LYS A 16 5.20 -24.62 2.64
C LYS A 16 4.67 -23.22 2.42
N SER A 17 4.42 -22.46 3.49
CA SER A 17 3.89 -21.10 3.41
C SER A 17 5.00 -20.06 3.34
N PHE A 18 4.73 -18.94 2.68
CA PHE A 18 5.60 -17.77 2.76
C PHE A 18 5.68 -17.16 4.16
N ALA A 19 4.71 -17.43 5.03
CA ALA A 19 4.76 -17.07 6.45
C ALA A 19 6.02 -17.63 7.12
N TYR A 20 6.36 -18.90 6.85
CA TYR A 20 7.50 -19.58 7.46
C TYR A 20 8.83 -18.94 7.08
N ASP A 21 9.00 -18.60 5.80
CA ASP A 21 10.17 -17.86 5.29
C ASP A 21 10.22 -16.45 5.87
N SER A 22 9.08 -15.76 5.90
CA SER A 22 8.99 -14.37 6.39
C SER A 22 9.42 -14.24 7.85
N VAL A 23 8.90 -15.09 8.76
CA VAL A 23 9.27 -15.00 10.19
C VAL A 23 10.74 -15.35 10.45
N ARG A 24 11.31 -16.30 9.69
CA ARG A 24 12.67 -16.82 9.94
C ARG A 24 13.75 -15.97 9.28
N ASN A 25 13.46 -15.40 8.12
CA ASN A 25 14.46 -14.73 7.29
C ASN A 25 14.19 -13.23 7.17
N ARG A 26 12.94 -12.80 6.95
CA ARG A 26 12.63 -11.40 6.63
C ARG A 26 12.46 -10.52 7.87
N TRP A 27 11.72 -10.97 8.89
CA TRP A 27 11.48 -10.18 10.10
C TRP A 27 12.78 -9.85 10.87
N PRO A 28 13.75 -10.77 11.03
CA PRO A 28 15.02 -10.43 11.66
C PRO A 28 15.81 -9.36 10.89
N VAL A 29 15.72 -9.33 9.56
CA VAL A 29 16.35 -8.30 8.72
C VAL A 29 15.67 -6.96 8.92
N ILE A 30 14.33 -6.92 8.95
CA ILE A 30 13.55 -5.71 9.22
C ILE A 30 13.90 -5.12 10.60
N LEU A 31 13.94 -5.95 11.64
CA LEU A 31 14.30 -5.50 12.99
C LEU A 31 15.75 -5.02 13.07
N THR A 32 16.66 -5.63 12.29
CA THR A 32 18.05 -5.15 12.19
C THR A 32 18.10 -3.78 11.53
N GLY A 33 17.38 -3.57 10.42
CA GLY A 33 17.31 -2.26 9.77
C GLY A 33 16.73 -1.18 10.69
N ALA A 34 15.72 -1.51 11.49
CA ALA A 34 15.18 -0.58 12.50
C ALA A 34 16.20 -0.24 13.59
N VAL A 35 16.97 -1.22 14.08
CA VAL A 35 18.06 -0.98 15.04
C VAL A 35 19.13 -0.06 14.45
N ASP A 36 19.57 -0.33 13.22
CA ASP A 36 20.61 0.44 12.53
C ASP A 36 20.16 1.88 12.28
N ASP A 37 18.91 2.08 11.90
CA ASP A 37 18.31 3.40 11.70
C ASP A 37 18.28 4.21 13.01
N VAL A 38 17.74 3.64 14.09
CA VAL A 38 17.68 4.34 15.37
C VAL A 38 19.09 4.62 15.89
N HIS A 39 20.03 3.68 15.75
CA HIS A 39 21.43 3.90 16.10
C HIS A 39 22.03 5.10 15.36
N ARG A 40 21.80 5.21 14.04
CA ARG A 40 22.24 6.36 13.24
C ARG A 40 21.63 7.67 13.73
N ALA A 41 20.33 7.69 14.04
CA ALA A 41 19.67 8.91 14.54
C ALA A 41 20.15 9.32 15.94
N VAL A 42 20.42 8.35 16.82
CA VAL A 42 20.97 8.61 18.16
C VAL A 42 22.37 9.21 18.07
N ALA A 43 23.20 8.78 17.11
CA ALA A 43 24.52 9.34 16.89
C ALA A 43 24.52 10.79 16.37
N GLN A 44 23.38 11.29 15.86
CA GLN A 44 23.24 12.63 15.29
C GLN A 44 22.68 13.67 16.27
N THR A 45 22.41 13.30 17.52
CA THR A 45 21.88 14.23 18.54
C THR A 45 22.86 14.39 19.69
N ASP A 46 23.03 15.62 20.17
CA ASP A 46 23.89 15.94 21.33
C ASP A 46 23.13 15.98 22.67
N ASP A 47 21.81 15.75 22.65
CA ASP A 47 20.96 15.74 23.84
C ASP A 47 21.13 14.41 24.59
N ALA A 48 21.68 14.47 25.82
CA ALA A 48 21.98 13.30 26.62
C ALA A 48 20.73 12.49 27.03
N GLU A 49 19.60 13.15 27.30
CA GLU A 49 18.33 12.47 27.64
C GLU A 49 17.78 11.76 26.40
N LYS A 50 17.79 12.44 25.25
CA LYS A 50 17.38 11.85 23.97
C LYS A 50 18.27 10.67 23.55
N GLN A 51 19.59 10.77 23.76
CA GLN A 51 20.51 9.66 23.50
C GLN A 51 20.23 8.46 24.41
N ALA A 52 20.00 8.69 25.71
CA ALA A 52 19.69 7.62 26.65
C ALA A 52 18.37 6.90 26.30
N GLU A 53 17.32 7.65 25.98
CA GLU A 53 16.05 7.07 25.50
C GLU A 53 16.25 6.26 24.20
N GLY A 54 16.99 6.79 23.23
CA GLY A 54 17.23 6.11 21.97
C GLY A 54 18.04 4.81 22.14
N LYS A 55 19.04 4.79 23.04
CA LYS A 55 19.77 3.57 23.39
C LYS A 55 18.86 2.50 24.01
N LYS A 56 17.89 2.91 24.83
CA LYS A 56 16.88 2.00 25.38
C LYS A 56 15.97 1.42 24.30
N ILE A 57 15.56 2.24 23.32
CA ILE A 57 14.76 1.75 22.17
C ILE A 57 15.56 0.73 21.35
N ILE A 58 16.85 0.98 21.11
CA ILE A 58 17.76 0.03 20.43
C ILE A 58 17.81 -1.31 21.17
N GLU A 59 17.96 -1.29 22.50
CA GLU A 59 17.93 -2.49 23.34
C GLU A 59 16.58 -3.24 23.21
N GLN A 60 15.46 -2.52 23.26
CA GLN A 60 14.12 -3.11 23.11
C GLN A 60 13.88 -3.74 21.73
N LEU A 61 14.36 -3.10 20.65
CA LEU A 61 14.31 -3.66 19.30
C LEU A 61 15.21 -4.90 19.16
N GLY A 62 16.41 -4.86 19.73
CA GLY A 62 17.32 -6.01 19.79
C GLY A 62 16.72 -7.20 20.56
N GLN A 63 16.05 -6.92 21.68
CA GLN A 63 15.33 -7.92 22.47
C GLN A 63 14.15 -8.52 21.69
N LEU A 64 13.35 -7.70 20.99
CA LEU A 64 12.27 -8.18 20.13
C LEU A 64 12.81 -9.08 19.00
N LYS A 65 13.93 -8.72 18.37
CA LYS A 65 14.62 -9.56 17.38
C LYS A 65 15.05 -10.90 17.98
N TYR A 66 15.63 -10.87 19.17
CA TYR A 66 16.01 -12.09 19.88
C TYR A 66 14.78 -12.98 20.16
N GLU A 67 13.67 -12.39 20.60
CA GLU A 67 12.40 -13.11 20.85
C GLU A 67 11.90 -13.84 19.60
N VAL A 68 11.86 -13.15 18.45
CA VAL A 68 11.44 -13.72 17.16
C VAL A 68 12.35 -14.88 16.74
N MET A 69 13.68 -14.67 16.78
CA MET A 69 14.65 -15.67 16.32
C MET A 69 14.72 -16.92 17.20
N HIS A 70 14.35 -16.82 18.48
CA HIS A 70 14.42 -17.92 19.44
C HIS A 70 13.04 -18.44 19.84
N ASP A 71 12.03 -18.19 19.01
CA ASP A 71 10.67 -18.71 19.17
C ASP A 71 10.10 -18.49 20.57
N ARG A 72 10.30 -17.29 21.13
CA ARG A 72 9.77 -16.96 22.45
C ARG A 72 8.23 -16.81 22.38
N ALA A 73 7.58 -16.99 23.53
CA ALA A 73 6.16 -16.69 23.65
C ALA A 73 5.88 -15.20 23.40
N LEU A 74 4.77 -14.89 22.74
CA LEU A 74 4.28 -13.53 22.62
C LEU A 74 3.88 -13.01 24.01
N THR A 75 4.18 -11.76 24.29
CA THR A 75 3.91 -11.12 25.59
C THR A 75 2.87 -10.01 25.47
N PRO A 76 2.10 -9.72 26.54
CA PRO A 76 1.18 -8.59 26.51
C PRO A 76 1.90 -7.28 26.18
N ILE A 77 1.29 -6.47 25.32
CA ILE A 77 1.73 -5.11 25.04
C ILE A 77 1.28 -4.23 26.20
N VAL A 78 2.19 -3.38 26.68
CA VAL A 78 1.91 -2.38 27.71
C VAL A 78 1.07 -1.23 27.15
N ASP A 79 0.27 -0.58 27.99
CA ASP A 79 -0.53 0.58 27.58
C ASP A 79 0.37 1.76 27.21
N ASP A 80 0.13 2.33 26.02
CA ASP A 80 0.85 3.48 25.49
C ASP A 80 -0.07 4.68 25.17
N GLY A 81 -1.24 4.72 25.81
CA GLY A 81 -2.26 5.75 25.63
C GLY A 81 -3.38 5.36 24.67
N PHE A 82 -3.42 4.09 24.23
CA PHE A 82 -4.47 3.53 23.38
C PHE A 82 -5.02 2.21 23.99
N PRO A 83 -5.63 2.27 25.19
CA PRO A 83 -5.93 1.08 25.99
C PRO A 83 -6.88 0.09 25.29
N GLU A 84 -7.85 0.56 24.50
CA GLU A 84 -8.78 -0.31 23.77
C GLU A 84 -8.10 -1.11 22.64
N GLU A 85 -7.12 -0.51 21.96
CA GLU A 85 -6.33 -1.20 20.94
C GLU A 85 -5.40 -2.22 21.58
N ILE A 86 -4.72 -1.82 22.66
CA ILE A 86 -3.85 -2.71 23.44
C ILE A 86 -4.62 -3.90 24.01
N ALA A 87 -5.81 -3.66 24.56
CA ALA A 87 -6.68 -4.70 25.07
C ALA A 87 -7.07 -5.72 23.99
N ARG A 88 -7.33 -5.27 22.75
CA ARG A 88 -7.62 -6.17 21.63
C ARG A 88 -6.42 -7.07 21.26
N TYR A 89 -5.23 -6.49 21.17
CA TYR A 89 -4.02 -7.29 20.91
C TYR A 89 -3.75 -8.30 22.04
N ASN A 90 -3.85 -7.88 23.31
CA ASN A 90 -3.59 -8.75 24.45
C ASN A 90 -4.65 -9.86 24.57
N LYS A 91 -5.92 -9.53 24.34
CA LYS A 91 -7.00 -10.52 24.26
C LYS A 91 -6.75 -11.54 23.15
N GLU A 92 -6.26 -11.12 21.99
CA GLU A 92 -5.98 -12.05 20.90
C GLU A 92 -4.80 -12.99 21.22
N ILE A 93 -3.76 -12.53 21.91
CA ILE A 93 -2.69 -13.40 22.43
C ILE A 93 -3.27 -14.45 23.38
N GLU A 94 -4.15 -14.05 24.31
CA GLU A 94 -4.79 -14.95 25.26
C GLU A 94 -5.70 -15.96 24.56
N ASP A 95 -6.56 -15.50 23.64
CA ASP A 95 -7.50 -16.35 22.91
C ASP A 95 -6.78 -17.36 21.99
N LEU A 96 -5.57 -17.02 21.51
CA LEU A 96 -4.67 -17.93 20.77
C LEU A 96 -3.87 -18.88 21.68
N GLY A 97 -4.06 -18.82 23.00
CA GLY A 97 -3.39 -19.70 23.96
C GLY A 97 -1.94 -19.32 24.25
N ASN A 98 -1.60 -18.03 24.18
CA ASN A 98 -0.24 -17.50 24.38
C ASN A 98 0.80 -18.15 23.43
N PRO A 99 0.65 -17.94 22.12
CA PRO A 99 1.46 -18.63 21.11
C PRO A 99 2.92 -18.14 21.11
N THR A 100 3.78 -18.84 20.37
CA THR A 100 5.17 -18.46 20.10
C THR A 100 5.33 -17.92 18.69
N TRP A 101 6.42 -17.18 18.42
CA TRP A 101 6.64 -16.52 17.13
C TRP A 101 6.64 -17.46 15.91
N LEU A 102 7.09 -18.70 16.06
CA LEU A 102 7.14 -19.70 14.99
C LEU A 102 5.90 -20.59 14.95
N ASN A 103 4.87 -20.34 15.77
CA ASN A 103 3.60 -21.04 15.73
C ASN A 103 2.43 -20.12 16.13
N VAL A 104 2.06 -19.21 15.22
CA VAL A 104 1.01 -18.20 15.41
C VAL A 104 0.43 -17.82 14.04
N PRO A 105 -0.84 -17.36 13.94
CA PRO A 105 -1.36 -16.82 12.68
C PRO A 105 -0.47 -15.69 12.15
N TRP A 106 -0.15 -15.77 10.86
CA TRP A 106 0.86 -14.90 10.23
C TRP A 106 0.42 -13.44 10.22
N LEU A 107 -0.81 -13.15 9.78
CA LEU A 107 -1.36 -11.79 9.79
C LEU A 107 -1.25 -11.14 11.17
N PHE A 108 -1.73 -11.82 12.21
CA PHE A 108 -1.74 -11.27 13.56
C PHE A 108 -0.32 -11.00 14.08
N SER A 109 0.57 -11.99 13.95
CA SER A 109 1.94 -11.89 14.48
C SER A 109 2.79 -10.83 13.77
N GLU A 110 2.62 -10.66 12.47
CA GLU A 110 3.28 -9.58 11.72
C GLU A 110 2.78 -8.20 12.18
N CYS A 111 1.45 -8.03 12.31
CA CYS A 111 0.87 -6.81 12.86
C CYS A 111 1.34 -6.53 14.31
N TYR A 112 1.38 -7.58 15.14
CA TYR A 112 1.83 -7.51 16.52
C TYR A 112 3.30 -7.08 16.63
N MET A 113 4.18 -7.56 15.74
CA MET A 113 5.58 -7.13 15.68
C MET A 113 5.68 -5.61 15.48
N TYR A 114 5.03 -5.06 14.45
CA TYR A 114 5.04 -3.60 14.21
C TYR A 114 4.37 -2.83 15.34
N ARG A 115 3.32 -3.39 15.95
CA ARG A 115 2.66 -2.75 17.10
C ARG A 115 3.59 -2.66 18.31
N ARG A 116 4.33 -3.73 18.63
CA ARG A 116 5.37 -3.76 19.67
C ARG A 116 6.47 -2.75 19.39
N MET A 117 6.95 -2.67 18.14
CA MET A 117 7.94 -1.68 17.74
C MET A 117 7.41 -0.26 17.99
N SER A 118 6.20 0.05 17.54
CA SER A 118 5.58 1.36 17.75
C SER A 118 5.41 1.71 19.23
N THR A 119 5.12 0.73 20.10
CA THR A 119 5.03 0.94 21.56
C THR A 119 6.32 1.48 22.17
N PHE A 120 7.48 1.03 21.68
CA PHE A 120 8.78 1.49 22.21
C PHE A 120 8.97 2.99 21.99
N PHE A 121 8.53 3.50 20.84
CA PHE A 121 8.57 4.92 20.52
C PHE A 121 7.46 5.68 21.25
N SER A 122 6.22 5.20 21.24
CA SER A 122 5.06 5.94 21.79
C SER A 122 5.17 6.23 23.30
N LEU A 123 5.88 5.37 24.04
CA LEU A 123 6.20 5.53 25.46
C LEU A 123 7.37 6.46 25.77
N SER A 124 8.19 6.78 24.76
CA SER A 124 9.30 7.73 24.93
C SER A 124 8.82 9.17 24.93
N LYS A 125 9.64 10.08 25.46
CA LYS A 125 9.36 11.51 25.41
C LYS A 125 9.94 12.15 24.15
N HIS A 126 11.19 11.82 23.80
CA HIS A 126 11.93 12.48 22.73
C HIS A 126 11.80 11.77 21.37
N TRP A 127 11.34 10.52 21.35
CA TRP A 127 11.22 9.69 20.14
C TRP A 127 9.77 9.33 19.77
N LYS A 128 8.77 9.91 20.45
CA LYS A 128 7.34 9.56 20.35
C LYS A 128 6.77 9.50 18.93
N GLY A 129 7.22 10.40 18.05
CA GLY A 129 6.79 10.49 16.66
C GLY A 129 7.85 10.09 15.64
N TYR A 130 8.93 9.43 16.07
CA TYR A 130 10.02 9.06 15.19
C TYR A 130 9.61 7.86 14.30
N ASP A 131 9.74 8.02 12.98
CA ASP A 131 9.55 6.94 12.01
C ASP A 131 10.93 6.41 11.57
N MET A 132 11.29 5.24 12.09
CA MET A 132 12.55 4.55 11.76
C MET A 132 12.63 4.03 10.33
N PHE A 133 11.54 4.10 9.57
CA PHE A 133 11.52 3.70 8.16
C PHE A 133 11.55 4.90 7.21
N SER A 134 11.39 6.13 7.70
CA SER A 134 11.30 7.34 6.88
C SER A 134 12.49 7.53 5.93
N ARG A 135 13.72 7.26 6.39
CA ARG A 135 14.92 7.33 5.53
C ARG A 135 14.83 6.35 4.37
N GLN A 136 14.56 5.08 4.64
CA GLN A 136 14.42 4.05 3.61
C GLN A 136 13.30 4.39 2.61
N LYS A 137 12.16 4.90 3.09
CA LYS A 137 11.04 5.35 2.24
C LYS A 137 11.48 6.43 1.26
N MET A 138 12.15 7.48 1.76
CA MET A 138 12.59 8.60 0.94
C MET A 138 13.75 8.23 -0.01
N ASP A 139 14.67 7.37 0.42
CA ASP A 139 15.75 6.88 -0.44
C ASP A 139 15.19 6.04 -1.59
N THR A 140 14.22 5.17 -1.30
CA THR A 140 13.51 4.39 -2.34
C THR A 140 12.78 5.31 -3.32
N PHE A 141 12.13 6.37 -2.84
CA PHE A 141 11.52 7.37 -3.73
C PHE A 141 12.57 8.07 -4.62
N ARG A 142 13.71 8.46 -4.04
CA ARG A 142 14.80 9.11 -4.78
C ARG A 142 15.33 8.23 -5.91
N THR A 143 15.47 6.92 -5.69
CA THR A 143 15.91 5.99 -6.75
C THR A 143 14.92 5.87 -7.92
N SER A 144 13.66 6.23 -7.70
CA SER A 144 12.62 6.24 -8.74
C SER A 144 12.59 7.53 -9.58
N ARG A 145 13.61 8.40 -9.46
CA ARG A 145 13.70 9.72 -10.11
C ARG A 145 13.22 9.73 -11.57
N ASN A 146 13.74 8.85 -12.42
CA ASN A 146 13.42 8.86 -13.85
C ASN A 146 11.92 8.63 -14.10
N ALA A 147 11.32 7.70 -13.36
CA ALA A 147 9.90 7.40 -13.45
C ALA A 147 9.04 8.56 -12.92
N VAL A 148 9.48 9.18 -11.81
CA VAL A 148 8.82 10.36 -11.23
C VAL A 148 8.80 11.54 -12.22
N VAL A 149 9.94 11.81 -12.85
CA VAL A 149 10.06 12.90 -13.82
C VAL A 149 9.20 12.64 -15.05
N GLU A 150 9.29 11.45 -15.66
CA GLU A 150 8.48 11.11 -16.84
C GLU A 150 6.98 11.23 -16.53
N LEU A 151 6.52 10.67 -15.40
CA LEU A 151 5.12 10.79 -15.00
C LEU A 151 4.68 12.24 -14.74
N ALA A 152 5.57 13.09 -14.21
CA ALA A 152 5.26 14.50 -14.00
C ALA A 152 5.03 15.23 -15.33
N THR A 153 5.88 14.99 -16.34
CA THR A 153 5.71 15.50 -17.70
C THR A 153 4.34 15.11 -18.25
N ARG A 154 4.02 13.82 -18.17
CA ARG A 154 2.82 13.23 -18.74
C ARG A 154 1.54 13.68 -18.04
N TYR A 155 1.57 13.77 -16.72
CA TYR A 155 0.46 14.27 -15.92
C TYR A 155 0.17 15.74 -16.25
N LYS A 156 1.21 16.57 -16.42
CA LYS A 156 1.05 17.96 -16.85
C LYS A 156 0.40 18.08 -18.23
N GLU A 157 0.86 17.29 -19.19
CA GLU A 157 0.29 17.23 -20.54
C GLU A 157 -1.20 16.86 -20.48
N PHE A 158 -1.52 15.79 -19.77
CA PHE A 158 -2.90 15.32 -19.55
C PHE A 158 -3.81 16.38 -18.93
N VAL A 159 -3.41 16.96 -17.79
CA VAL A 159 -4.22 17.97 -17.08
C VAL A 159 -4.45 19.20 -17.96
N THR A 160 -3.42 19.63 -18.70
CA THR A 160 -3.50 20.79 -19.58
C THR A 160 -4.45 20.54 -20.75
N GLN A 161 -4.36 19.36 -21.39
CA GLN A 161 -5.26 18.97 -22.48
C GLN A 161 -6.72 18.89 -22.01
N LEU A 162 -6.99 18.21 -20.88
CA LEU A 162 -8.35 18.12 -20.35
C LEU A 162 -8.96 19.49 -20.03
N ARG A 163 -8.16 20.43 -19.52
CA ARG A 163 -8.62 21.81 -19.24
C ARG A 163 -8.91 22.59 -20.51
N ALA A 164 -8.15 22.37 -21.59
CA ALA A 164 -8.37 23.01 -22.88
C ALA A 164 -9.60 22.45 -23.61
N SER A 165 -9.92 21.16 -23.40
CA SER A 165 -10.98 20.44 -24.10
C SER A 165 -12.34 20.43 -23.38
N LYS A 166 -12.62 21.39 -22.47
CA LYS A 166 -13.86 21.43 -21.67
C LYS A 166 -15.16 21.40 -22.50
N ASP A 167 -15.11 21.78 -23.77
CA ASP A 167 -16.25 21.85 -24.70
C ASP A 167 -16.27 20.75 -25.78
N VAL A 168 -15.35 19.77 -25.73
CA VAL A 168 -15.27 18.69 -26.74
C VAL A 168 -15.97 17.42 -26.23
N THR A 169 -16.73 16.75 -27.10
CA THR A 169 -17.29 15.42 -26.86
C THR A 169 -16.20 14.46 -26.36
N ARG A 170 -16.38 13.91 -25.16
CA ARG A 170 -15.43 12.96 -24.57
C ARG A 170 -15.44 11.65 -25.36
N ASP A 171 -14.28 11.21 -25.81
CA ASP A 171 -14.09 9.88 -26.37
C ASP A 171 -14.10 8.85 -25.22
N GLU A 172 -15.22 8.14 -25.08
CA GLU A 172 -15.43 7.18 -23.99
C GLU A 172 -14.42 6.02 -24.03
N GLU A 173 -14.09 5.52 -25.22
CA GLU A 173 -13.15 4.41 -25.36
C GLU A 173 -11.74 4.83 -24.96
N ALA A 174 -11.34 6.05 -25.35
CA ALA A 174 -10.04 6.58 -24.97
C ALA A 174 -9.98 6.94 -23.47
N GLU A 175 -11.07 7.40 -22.85
CA GLU A 175 -11.13 7.65 -21.39
C GLU A 175 -11.04 6.33 -20.61
N LYS A 176 -11.74 5.28 -21.06
CA LYS A 176 -11.70 3.95 -20.45
C LYS A 176 -10.31 3.31 -20.55
N LEU A 177 -9.61 3.55 -21.67
CA LEU A 177 -8.25 3.10 -21.84
C LEU A 177 -7.31 3.85 -20.89
N LEU A 178 -7.38 5.18 -20.86
CA LEU A 178 -6.57 5.98 -19.94
C LEU A 178 -6.82 5.61 -18.47
N PHE A 179 -8.07 5.35 -18.10
CA PHE A 179 -8.44 4.81 -16.80
C PHE A 179 -7.70 3.51 -16.51
N THR A 180 -7.70 2.56 -17.45
CA THR A 180 -7.04 1.27 -17.30
C THR A 180 -5.53 1.46 -17.08
N GLU A 181 -4.87 2.30 -17.87
CA GLU A 181 -3.43 2.54 -17.75
C GLU A 181 -3.07 3.19 -16.40
N MET A 182 -3.82 4.21 -15.97
CA MET A 182 -3.59 4.86 -14.67
C MET A 182 -3.74 3.89 -13.49
N PHE A 183 -4.74 2.98 -13.55
CA PHE A 183 -4.93 1.96 -12.53
C PHE A 183 -3.85 0.88 -12.56
N GLU A 184 -3.37 0.48 -13.74
CA GLU A 184 -2.27 -0.49 -13.87
C GLU A 184 -0.95 0.09 -13.36
N ILE A 185 -0.65 1.36 -13.61
CA ILE A 185 0.51 2.05 -13.01
C ILE A 185 0.40 2.04 -11.48
N CYS A 186 -0.78 2.28 -10.92
CA CYS A 186 -1.02 2.18 -9.47
C CYS A 186 -0.92 0.75 -8.92
N LEU A 187 -1.33 -0.25 -9.71
CA LEU A 187 -1.27 -1.67 -9.33
C LEU A 187 0.17 -2.16 -9.19
N TRP A 188 1.01 -1.81 -10.15
CA TRP A 188 2.40 -2.25 -10.22
C TRP A 188 3.35 -1.36 -9.42
N GLY A 189 3.04 -0.07 -9.24
CA GLY A 189 3.86 0.86 -8.46
C GLY A 189 5.30 0.86 -8.95
N ASN A 190 6.27 0.59 -8.08
CA ASN A 190 7.70 0.56 -8.45
C ASN A 190 8.07 -0.58 -9.40
N ALA A 191 7.20 -1.58 -9.58
CA ALA A 191 7.38 -2.65 -10.56
C ALA A 191 6.83 -2.29 -11.95
N THR A 192 6.31 -1.07 -12.14
CA THR A 192 5.80 -0.59 -13.42
C THR A 192 6.94 -0.50 -14.43
N ASP A 193 6.77 -1.15 -15.58
CA ASP A 193 7.66 -0.99 -16.73
C ASP A 193 7.60 0.46 -17.23
N LEU A 194 8.75 1.13 -17.38
CA LEU A 194 8.81 2.52 -17.86
C LEU A 194 8.10 2.72 -19.21
N SER A 195 7.98 1.67 -20.04
CA SER A 195 7.23 1.70 -21.29
C SER A 195 5.71 1.84 -21.12
N LEU A 196 5.17 1.57 -19.93
CA LEU A 196 3.78 1.87 -19.57
C LEU A 196 3.57 3.34 -19.21
N LEU A 197 4.64 4.05 -18.81
CA LEU A 197 4.56 5.46 -18.41
C LEU A 197 4.48 6.41 -19.60
N THR A 198 4.67 5.93 -20.84
CA THR A 198 4.81 6.80 -22.02
C THR A 198 3.48 7.28 -22.62
N ASN A 199 2.32 6.80 -22.15
CA ASN A 199 1.06 6.89 -22.93
C ASN A 199 -0.12 7.55 -22.18
N LEU A 200 0.09 8.58 -21.38
CA LEU A 200 -0.99 9.16 -20.55
C LEU A 200 -1.86 10.23 -21.23
N THR A 201 -1.79 10.39 -22.56
CA THR A 201 -2.63 11.34 -23.30
C THR A 201 -3.61 10.63 -24.22
N TYR A 202 -4.76 11.26 -24.49
CA TYR A 202 -5.78 10.72 -25.41
C TYR A 202 -5.20 10.45 -26.80
N GLU A 203 -4.36 11.35 -27.32
CA GLU A 203 -3.73 11.21 -28.63
C GLU A 203 -2.70 10.08 -28.69
N ASP A 204 -1.91 9.89 -27.63
CA ASP A 204 -0.91 8.82 -27.56
C ASP A 204 -1.60 7.46 -27.45
N ILE A 205 -2.66 7.38 -26.66
CA ILE A 205 -3.49 6.19 -26.48
C ILE A 205 -4.14 5.74 -27.79
N GLN A 206 -4.70 6.67 -28.58
CA GLN A 206 -5.30 6.33 -29.87
C GLN A 206 -4.26 5.77 -30.85
N LYS A 207 -3.00 6.26 -30.80
CA LYS A 207 -1.89 5.71 -31.58
C LYS A 207 -1.40 4.35 -31.06
N LEU A 208 -1.74 4.01 -29.82
CA LEU A 208 -1.26 2.83 -29.11
C LEU A 208 -2.11 1.58 -29.22
N GLN A 209 -3.27 1.64 -29.89
CA GLN A 209 -4.13 0.48 -30.10
C GLN A 209 -3.31 -0.68 -30.72
N GLY A 210 -2.85 -1.61 -29.86
CA GLY A 210 -1.99 -2.75 -30.25
C GLY A 210 -0.57 -2.82 -29.65
N SER A 211 -0.18 -1.96 -28.70
CA SER A 211 1.19 -1.99 -28.14
C SER A 211 1.53 -3.31 -27.44
N LYS A 212 2.76 -3.80 -27.64
CA LYS A 212 3.26 -5.06 -27.03
C LYS A 212 3.48 -4.94 -25.52
N ALA A 213 3.84 -3.75 -25.03
CA ALA A 213 4.12 -3.50 -23.61
C ALA A 213 2.87 -3.67 -22.75
N ARG A 214 1.74 -3.07 -23.17
CA ARG A 214 0.46 -3.21 -22.49
C ARG A 214 -0.02 -4.66 -22.42
N LYS A 215 0.03 -5.39 -23.54
CA LYS A 215 -0.34 -6.82 -23.58
C LYS A 215 0.56 -7.69 -22.67
N ALA A 216 1.81 -7.29 -22.45
CA ALA A 216 2.72 -8.02 -21.58
C ALA A 216 2.42 -7.76 -20.09
N ALA A 217 2.08 -6.53 -19.72
CA ALA A 217 1.65 -6.18 -18.37
C ALA A 217 0.29 -6.81 -18.01
N GLU A 218 -0.69 -6.70 -18.91
CA GLU A 218 -2.01 -7.33 -18.78
C GLU A 218 -1.90 -8.86 -18.61
N LYS A 219 -0.92 -9.51 -19.26
CA LYS A 219 -0.70 -10.96 -19.14
C LYS A 219 -0.43 -11.41 -17.69
N ASN A 220 0.18 -10.56 -16.87
CA ASN A 220 0.50 -10.86 -15.48
C ASN A 220 -0.64 -10.50 -14.51
N ILE A 221 -1.74 -9.92 -15.01
CA ILE A 221 -2.95 -9.64 -14.24
C ILE A 221 -3.90 -10.85 -14.39
N LEU A 222 -4.03 -11.65 -13.33
CA LEU A 222 -4.76 -12.92 -13.35
C LEU A 222 -6.28 -12.74 -13.28
N ILE A 223 -6.74 -11.65 -12.67
CA ILE A 223 -8.14 -11.24 -12.55
C ILE A 223 -8.16 -9.73 -12.81
N ASN A 224 -9.03 -9.24 -13.69
CA ASN A 224 -9.06 -7.84 -14.06
C ASN A 224 -10.49 -7.27 -14.12
N ASP A 225 -10.94 -6.71 -12.99
CA ASP A 225 -12.25 -6.05 -12.87
C ASP A 225 -12.20 -4.53 -13.11
N LEU A 226 -11.10 -3.98 -13.66
CA LEU A 226 -11.00 -2.56 -13.99
C LEU A 226 -12.12 -2.05 -14.92
N PRO A 227 -12.57 -2.82 -15.94
CA PRO A 227 -13.71 -2.38 -16.75
C PRO A 227 -14.97 -2.13 -15.93
N ILE A 228 -15.23 -2.95 -14.91
CA ILE A 228 -16.41 -2.82 -14.03
C ILE A 228 -16.24 -1.62 -13.09
N ALA A 229 -15.02 -1.36 -12.61
CA ALA A 229 -14.71 -0.18 -11.80
C ALA A 229 -14.92 1.12 -12.59
N TYR A 230 -14.46 1.19 -13.85
CA TYR A 230 -14.70 2.33 -14.74
C TYR A 230 -16.21 2.57 -14.93
N ASP A 231 -16.94 1.53 -15.31
CA ASP A 231 -18.39 1.62 -15.55
C ASP A 231 -19.15 2.09 -14.28
N THR A 232 -18.66 1.71 -13.08
CA THR A 232 -19.23 2.15 -11.80
C THR A 232 -19.07 3.65 -11.57
N LEU A 233 -17.85 4.19 -11.74
CA LEU A 233 -17.59 5.63 -11.58
C LEU A 233 -18.23 6.47 -12.69
N LYS A 234 -18.20 5.98 -13.93
CA LYS A 234 -18.87 6.60 -15.08
C LYS A 234 -20.36 6.71 -14.82
N LYS A 235 -21.02 5.62 -14.38
CA LYS A 235 -22.44 5.63 -14.05
C LYS A 235 -22.77 6.70 -13.00
N ALA A 236 -22.01 6.79 -11.92
CA ALA A 236 -22.20 7.81 -10.89
C ALA A 236 -22.09 9.25 -11.46
N ARG A 237 -21.15 9.47 -12.39
CA ARG A 237 -20.98 10.74 -13.10
C ARG A 237 -22.15 11.05 -14.03
N ASP A 238 -22.56 10.08 -14.86
CA ASP A 238 -23.60 10.24 -15.88
C ASP A 238 -24.99 10.43 -15.24
N GLU A 239 -25.22 9.85 -14.06
CA GLU A 239 -26.41 10.09 -13.23
C GLU A 239 -26.41 11.48 -12.56
N GLY A 240 -25.32 12.25 -12.68
CA GLY A 240 -25.21 13.59 -12.12
C GLY A 240 -25.13 13.62 -10.59
N LYS A 241 -24.70 12.51 -9.95
CA LYS A 241 -24.54 12.47 -8.48
C LYS A 241 -23.62 13.58 -8.03
N LYS A 242 -24.05 14.43 -7.10
CA LYS A 242 -23.28 15.62 -6.69
C LYS A 242 -21.98 15.27 -5.99
N GLU A 243 -21.99 14.21 -5.18
CA GLU A 243 -20.82 13.68 -4.50
C GLU A 243 -20.46 12.32 -5.09
N ARG A 244 -19.24 12.19 -5.56
CA ARG A 244 -18.67 10.95 -6.14
C ARG A 244 -17.32 10.73 -5.51
N ARG A 245 -17.35 10.18 -4.31
CA ARG A 245 -16.17 10.01 -3.47
C ARG A 245 -15.45 8.71 -3.80
N VAL A 246 -14.14 8.77 -3.94
CA VAL A 246 -13.28 7.59 -4.08
C VAL A 246 -12.31 7.53 -2.91
N ASP A 247 -12.26 6.39 -2.23
CA ASP A 247 -11.41 6.19 -1.07
C ASP A 247 -10.21 5.31 -1.44
N PHE A 248 -9.02 5.63 -0.92
CA PHE A 248 -7.81 4.83 -1.07
C PHE A 248 -7.37 4.36 0.32
N VAL A 249 -7.47 3.07 0.60
CA VAL A 249 -6.79 2.44 1.73
C VAL A 249 -5.37 2.12 1.26
N LEU A 250 -4.44 3.00 1.66
CA LEU A 250 -3.09 3.06 1.10
C LEU A 250 -2.22 1.88 1.56
N ASP A 251 -1.25 1.53 0.71
CA ASP A 251 -0.14 0.60 1.00
C ASP A 251 1.14 1.42 1.21
N ASN A 252 2.07 1.43 0.25
CA ASN A 252 3.41 1.99 0.41
C ASN A 252 3.52 3.49 0.08
N SER A 253 4.45 4.13 0.77
CA SER A 253 4.95 5.48 0.50
C SER A 253 5.91 5.51 -0.70
N GLY A 254 6.53 6.66 -0.94
CA GLY A 254 7.47 6.84 -2.06
C GLY A 254 6.76 6.80 -3.41
N PHE A 255 7.28 6.00 -4.35
CA PHE A 255 6.78 6.02 -5.72
C PHE A 255 5.37 5.40 -5.84
N GLU A 256 4.98 4.47 -4.95
CA GLU A 256 3.60 3.97 -4.93
C GLU A 256 2.60 5.06 -4.52
N LEU A 257 2.86 5.78 -3.43
CA LEU A 257 2.04 6.94 -3.05
C LEU A 257 2.04 8.01 -4.15
N TYR A 258 3.18 8.25 -4.82
CA TYR A 258 3.25 9.18 -5.93
C TYR A 258 2.28 8.80 -7.06
N VAL A 259 2.26 7.53 -7.49
CA VAL A 259 1.33 7.09 -8.54
C VAL A 259 -0.13 7.06 -8.07
N ASP A 260 -0.38 6.74 -6.79
CA ASP A 260 -1.73 6.85 -6.20
C ASP A 260 -2.27 8.29 -6.29
N LEU A 261 -1.40 9.30 -6.09
CA LEU A 261 -1.76 10.71 -6.23
C LEU A 261 -1.94 11.14 -7.69
N ILE A 262 -1.15 10.59 -8.62
CA ILE A 262 -1.37 10.78 -10.07
C ILE A 262 -2.76 10.26 -10.45
N LEU A 263 -3.14 9.07 -9.99
CA LEU A 263 -4.46 8.51 -10.22
C LEU A 263 -5.57 9.32 -9.54
N ALA A 264 -5.37 9.77 -8.30
CA ALA A 264 -6.32 10.65 -7.61
C ALA A 264 -6.55 11.94 -8.41
N GLY A 265 -5.47 12.55 -8.90
CA GLY A 265 -5.52 13.72 -9.77
C GLY A 265 -6.26 13.47 -11.09
N PHE A 266 -6.02 12.30 -11.72
CA PHE A 266 -6.76 11.86 -12.90
C PHE A 266 -8.26 11.72 -12.63
N LEU A 267 -8.66 11.04 -11.55
CA LEU A 267 -10.06 10.82 -11.18
C LEU A 267 -10.80 12.14 -10.93
N LEU A 268 -10.13 13.09 -10.27
CA LEU A 268 -10.67 14.42 -9.99
C LEU A 268 -10.76 15.27 -11.26
N THR A 269 -9.70 15.32 -12.08
CA THR A 269 -9.63 16.16 -13.28
C THR A 269 -10.58 15.67 -14.39
N SER A 270 -10.72 14.34 -14.54
CA SER A 270 -11.71 13.74 -15.45
C SER A 270 -13.16 13.89 -14.96
N GLY A 271 -13.37 14.22 -13.69
CA GLY A 271 -14.69 14.32 -13.07
C GLY A 271 -15.34 12.95 -12.77
N LEU A 272 -14.59 11.85 -12.90
CA LEU A 272 -15.00 10.52 -12.42
C LEU A 272 -15.19 10.52 -10.89
N ALA A 273 -14.39 11.31 -10.18
CA ALA A 273 -14.56 11.62 -8.77
C ALA A 273 -14.77 13.13 -8.56
N THR A 274 -15.45 13.50 -7.47
CA THR A 274 -15.49 14.90 -6.98
C THR A 274 -14.63 15.09 -5.74
N GLN A 275 -14.32 14.00 -5.05
CA GLN A 275 -13.48 13.97 -3.86
C GLN A 275 -12.73 12.64 -3.80
N VAL A 276 -11.47 12.68 -3.37
CA VAL A 276 -10.63 11.54 -3.07
C VAL A 276 -10.21 11.59 -1.60
N ILE A 277 -10.43 10.51 -0.87
CA ILE A 277 -9.97 10.33 0.51
C ILE A 277 -8.83 9.32 0.54
N LEU A 278 -7.66 9.76 0.94
CA LEU A 278 -6.50 8.93 1.24
C LEU A 278 -6.57 8.47 2.71
N ARG A 279 -6.48 7.16 2.94
CA ARG A 279 -6.57 6.55 4.27
C ARG A 279 -5.22 5.91 4.65
N PRO A 280 -4.28 6.69 5.21
CA PRO A 280 -2.96 6.20 5.61
C PRO A 280 -3.02 5.44 6.96
N LYS A 281 -1.92 4.78 7.29
CA LYS A 281 -1.69 4.18 8.62
C LYS A 281 -1.43 5.26 9.68
N SER A 282 -1.55 4.91 10.96
CA SER A 282 -1.39 5.87 12.08
C SER A 282 -0.08 5.74 12.86
N ILE A 283 0.69 4.68 12.60
CA ILE A 283 1.99 4.38 13.23
C ILE A 283 2.92 3.79 12.16
N PRO A 284 4.25 3.90 12.28
CA PRO A 284 5.19 3.21 11.38
C PRO A 284 4.81 1.73 11.23
N TRP A 285 4.50 1.32 10.01
CA TRP A 285 3.80 0.07 9.73
C TRP A 285 4.40 -0.58 8.49
N PHE A 286 4.64 -1.89 8.55
CA PHE A 286 5.06 -2.71 7.39
C PHE A 286 6.21 -2.11 6.56
N VAL A 287 7.16 -1.47 7.26
CA VAL A 287 8.29 -0.72 6.70
C VAL A 287 7.84 0.51 5.91
N SER A 288 7.24 0.31 4.75
CA SER A 288 7.02 1.35 3.76
C SER A 288 5.63 1.97 3.79
N ASP A 289 4.69 1.48 4.62
CA ASP A 289 3.32 1.96 4.57
C ASP A 289 3.19 3.47 4.83
N VAL A 290 2.26 4.09 4.12
CA VAL A 290 2.02 5.54 4.16
C VAL A 290 1.55 5.99 5.54
N LEU A 291 2.24 6.98 6.07
CA LEU A 291 1.82 7.84 7.17
C LEU A 291 1.40 9.22 6.66
N PRO A 292 0.61 9.99 7.44
CA PRO A 292 0.33 11.40 7.10
C PRO A 292 1.59 12.23 6.84
N THR A 293 2.68 11.95 7.56
CA THR A 293 3.97 12.63 7.37
C THR A 293 4.61 12.32 6.02
N ASP A 294 4.41 11.12 5.47
CA ASP A 294 4.99 10.72 4.18
C ASP A 294 4.39 11.51 3.02
N PHE A 295 3.10 11.86 3.10
CA PHE A 295 2.47 12.75 2.13
C PHE A 295 3.11 14.15 2.13
N GLY A 296 3.35 14.72 3.32
CA GLY A 296 4.06 15.99 3.45
C GLY A 296 5.50 15.93 2.93
N LEU A 297 6.23 14.86 3.23
CA LEU A 297 7.59 14.64 2.72
C LEU A 297 7.63 14.53 1.19
N LEU A 298 6.66 13.83 0.59
CA LEU A 298 6.54 13.70 -0.85
C LEU A 298 6.22 15.05 -1.51
N LEU A 299 5.27 15.83 -0.97
CA LEU A 299 4.99 17.18 -1.49
C LEU A 299 6.19 18.12 -1.37
N ASN A 300 6.96 18.01 -0.28
CA ASN A 300 8.20 18.77 -0.10
C ASN A 300 9.26 18.37 -1.13
N ALA A 301 9.39 17.08 -1.45
CA ALA A 301 10.29 16.60 -2.49
C ALA A 301 9.92 17.17 -3.87
N LEU A 302 8.63 17.32 -4.18
CA LEU A 302 8.17 17.88 -5.46
C LEU A 302 8.22 19.42 -5.51
N SER A 303 8.05 20.11 -4.37
CA SER A 303 8.16 21.57 -4.30
C SER A 303 9.61 22.07 -4.29
N GLN A 304 10.57 21.21 -3.91
CA GLN A 304 12.00 21.50 -3.92
C GLN A 304 12.78 20.39 -4.63
N PRO A 305 12.50 20.11 -5.92
CA PRO A 305 12.97 18.91 -6.59
C PRO A 305 14.49 18.88 -6.76
N LYS A 306 15.14 20.03 -7.02
CA LYS A 306 16.60 20.12 -7.08
C LYS A 306 17.23 19.75 -5.73
N ALA A 307 16.73 20.32 -4.63
CA ALA A 307 17.23 20.00 -3.29
C ALA A 307 17.06 18.51 -2.94
N PHE A 308 15.97 17.88 -3.40
CA PHE A 308 15.72 16.47 -3.11
C PHE A 308 16.53 15.49 -3.99
N PHE A 309 16.60 15.72 -5.30
CA PHE A 309 17.20 14.80 -6.27
C PHE A 309 18.67 15.07 -6.60
N GLU A 310 19.19 16.27 -6.30
CA GLU A 310 20.60 16.63 -6.57
C GLU A 310 21.48 16.53 -5.31
N THR A 311 20.89 16.48 -4.12
CA THR A 311 21.64 16.24 -2.87
C THR A 311 22.12 14.79 -2.82
N GLN A 312 23.43 14.60 -2.62
CA GLN A 312 24.02 13.28 -2.44
C GLN A 312 23.47 12.57 -1.19
N SER A 313 22.97 11.36 -1.39
CA SER A 313 22.71 10.41 -0.31
C SER A 313 24.01 9.97 0.37
N ASP A 314 23.91 9.38 1.56
CA ASP A 314 25.08 8.85 2.27
C ASP A 314 25.81 7.77 1.46
N ASP A 315 25.06 6.90 0.77
CA ASP A 315 25.62 5.87 -0.11
C ASP A 315 26.32 6.45 -1.34
N GLU A 316 25.78 7.53 -1.93
CA GLU A 316 26.41 8.23 -3.04
C GLU A 316 27.71 8.93 -2.64
N LYS A 317 27.76 9.49 -1.42
CA LYS A 317 29.01 10.04 -0.86
C LYS A 317 30.08 8.95 -0.69
N LEU A 318 29.68 7.75 -0.25
CA LEU A 318 30.61 6.62 -0.12
C LEU A 318 31.13 6.10 -1.46
N GLN A 319 30.38 6.32 -2.54
CA GLN A 319 30.72 5.89 -3.90
C GLN A 319 31.32 7.01 -4.77
N ASP A 320 31.57 8.19 -4.22
CA ASP A 320 31.96 9.41 -4.95
C ASP A 320 31.04 9.71 -6.16
N LYS A 321 29.75 9.34 -6.05
CA LYS A 321 28.76 9.49 -7.12
C LYS A 321 28.03 10.84 -6.96
N ILE A 322 28.04 11.64 -8.02
CA ILE A 322 27.32 12.91 -8.08
C ILE A 322 26.00 12.69 -8.83
N PRO A 323 24.83 12.98 -8.24
CA PRO A 323 23.55 12.94 -8.95
C PRO A 323 23.56 13.90 -10.14
N ALA A 324 23.01 13.46 -11.28
CA ALA A 324 22.87 14.35 -12.43
C ALA A 324 21.95 15.54 -12.08
N PRO A 325 22.19 16.77 -12.57
CA PRO A 325 21.27 17.87 -12.34
C PRO A 325 19.91 17.60 -13.02
N LEU A 326 18.83 18.13 -12.46
CA LEU A 326 17.55 18.20 -13.15
C LEU A 326 17.62 19.31 -14.21
N THR A 327 17.03 19.07 -15.37
CA THR A 327 16.81 20.15 -16.34
C THR A 327 15.76 21.13 -15.80
N ASP A 328 15.75 22.36 -16.34
CA ASP A 328 14.75 23.35 -15.95
C ASP A 328 13.33 22.89 -16.31
N LYS A 329 13.16 22.19 -17.44
CA LYS A 329 11.88 21.57 -17.84
C LYS A 329 11.38 20.57 -16.81
N GLU A 330 12.23 19.63 -16.38
CA GLU A 330 11.87 18.61 -15.37
C GLU A 330 11.50 19.27 -14.04
N THR A 331 12.22 20.33 -13.66
CA THR A 331 11.94 21.12 -12.46
C THR A 331 10.56 21.78 -12.53
N GLU A 332 10.25 22.45 -13.65
CA GLU A 332 8.95 23.08 -13.87
C GLU A 332 7.79 22.07 -13.87
N GLU A 333 8.00 20.87 -14.39
CA GLU A 333 6.98 19.83 -14.43
C GLU A 333 6.70 19.25 -13.05
N LEU A 334 7.72 18.99 -12.24
CA LEU A 334 7.53 18.57 -10.85
C LEU A 334 6.84 19.65 -10.01
N LEU A 335 7.20 20.92 -10.21
CA LEU A 335 6.54 22.05 -9.56
C LEU A 335 5.07 22.18 -9.98
N PHE A 336 4.75 21.94 -11.24
CA PHE A 336 3.37 21.89 -11.72
C PHE A 336 2.58 20.82 -10.97
N VAL A 337 3.10 19.58 -10.88
CA VAL A 337 2.42 18.49 -10.15
C VAL A 337 2.18 18.87 -8.69
N PHE A 338 3.18 19.45 -8.02
CA PHE A 338 3.03 19.94 -6.65
C PHE A 338 1.90 20.98 -6.52
N GLN A 339 1.87 21.98 -7.39
CA GLN A 339 0.87 23.05 -7.36
C GLN A 339 -0.55 22.53 -7.60
N GLU A 340 -0.69 21.60 -8.54
CA GLU A 340 -1.96 20.93 -8.82
C GLU A 340 -2.49 20.20 -7.58
N TRP A 341 -1.67 19.36 -6.95
CA TRP A 341 -2.09 18.60 -5.79
C TRP A 341 -2.31 19.48 -4.55
N ALA A 342 -1.49 20.52 -4.37
CA ALA A 342 -1.69 21.51 -3.32
C ALA A 342 -3.03 22.24 -3.47
N THR A 343 -3.44 22.53 -4.71
CA THR A 343 -4.74 23.14 -5.02
C THR A 343 -5.88 22.18 -4.72
N LEU A 344 -5.83 20.94 -5.23
CA LEU A 344 -6.84 19.91 -4.95
C LEU A 344 -7.00 19.64 -3.44
N HIS A 345 -5.89 19.65 -2.70
CA HIS A 345 -5.90 19.50 -1.24
C HIS A 345 -6.49 20.73 -0.55
N GLY A 346 -6.09 21.94 -0.95
CA GLY A 346 -6.60 23.20 -0.40
C GLY A 346 -8.10 23.42 -0.64
N GLU A 347 -8.62 22.91 -1.76
CA GLU A 347 -10.05 22.95 -2.10
C GLU A 347 -10.87 21.81 -1.46
N GLY A 348 -10.24 20.91 -0.69
CA GLY A 348 -10.92 19.79 -0.02
C GLY A 348 -11.34 18.66 -0.97
N GLN A 349 -10.77 18.61 -2.18
CA GLN A 349 -11.00 17.53 -3.14
C GLN A 349 -10.07 16.35 -2.90
N LEU A 350 -8.88 16.57 -2.36
CA LEU A 350 -7.92 15.53 -1.99
C LEU A 350 -7.64 15.62 -0.48
N ILE A 351 -8.04 14.62 0.30
CA ILE A 351 -7.98 14.69 1.78
C ILE A 351 -7.29 13.45 2.35
N MET A 352 -6.43 13.62 3.36
CA MET A 352 -5.96 12.51 4.20
C MET A 352 -6.85 12.31 5.42
N ARG A 353 -7.28 11.07 5.68
CA ARG A 353 -8.01 10.66 6.90
C ARG A 353 -7.38 9.41 7.52
N PRO A 354 -6.38 9.58 8.41
CA PRO A 354 -5.82 8.44 9.16
C PRO A 354 -6.87 7.84 10.09
N ASN A 355 -6.81 6.53 10.30
CA ASN A 355 -7.58 5.85 11.33
C ASN A 355 -6.75 4.68 11.89
N ARG A 356 -6.72 4.53 13.22
CA ARG A 356 -5.93 3.49 13.89
C ARG A 356 -6.42 2.07 13.60
N TYR A 357 -7.64 1.90 13.09
CA TYR A 357 -8.15 0.60 12.68
C TYR A 357 -7.31 -0.04 11.56
N TRP A 358 -6.69 0.77 10.68
CA TRP A 358 -5.82 0.25 9.62
C TRP A 358 -4.60 -0.51 10.16
N THR A 359 -4.22 -0.23 11.42
CA THR A 359 -3.13 -0.89 12.16
C THR A 359 -3.61 -1.86 13.25
N ALA A 360 -4.89 -2.26 13.21
CA ALA A 360 -5.41 -3.36 14.03
C ALA A 360 -4.81 -4.71 13.60
N GLY A 361 -4.72 -5.67 14.53
CA GLY A 361 -4.09 -6.98 14.29
C GLY A 361 -4.95 -8.00 13.54
N GLY A 362 -6.25 -7.72 13.40
CA GLY A 362 -7.23 -8.62 12.78
C GLY A 362 -7.51 -8.36 11.30
N SER A 363 -8.36 -9.21 10.74
CA SER A 363 -8.88 -9.08 9.38
C SER A 363 -9.87 -7.91 9.24
N PHE A 364 -10.19 -7.54 8.00
CA PHE A 364 -11.25 -6.57 7.72
C PHE A 364 -12.66 -7.16 7.83
N TRP A 365 -12.83 -8.49 7.99
CA TRP A 365 -14.14 -9.05 8.33
C TRP A 365 -14.65 -8.51 9.68
N ARG A 366 -13.73 -8.09 10.56
CA ARG A 366 -14.06 -7.51 11.85
C ARG A 366 -14.45 -6.03 11.78
N LEU A 367 -14.20 -5.34 10.65
CA LEU A 367 -14.39 -3.88 10.54
C LEU A 367 -15.82 -3.44 10.89
N PRO A 368 -16.89 -4.09 10.39
CA PRO A 368 -18.25 -3.67 10.73
C PRO A 368 -18.59 -3.79 12.22
N ALA A 369 -17.93 -4.72 12.94
CA ALA A 369 -18.18 -4.97 14.36
C ALA A 369 -17.26 -4.14 15.28
N GLU A 370 -15.98 -4.02 14.94
CA GLU A 370 -14.97 -3.37 15.77
C GLU A 370 -14.82 -1.86 15.51
N ALA A 371 -15.22 -1.37 14.33
CA ALA A 371 -15.21 0.06 13.99
C ALA A 371 -16.44 0.44 13.13
N PRO A 372 -17.66 0.30 13.69
CA PRO A 372 -18.90 0.53 12.94
C PRO A 372 -19.01 1.95 12.37
N GLU A 373 -18.47 2.96 13.06
CA GLU A 373 -18.46 4.35 12.58
C GLU A 373 -17.61 4.52 11.32
N LEU A 374 -16.42 3.89 11.28
CA LEU A 374 -15.57 3.89 10.10
C LEU A 374 -16.23 3.13 8.94
N HIS A 375 -16.85 1.99 9.23
CA HIS A 375 -17.60 1.23 8.22
C HIS A 375 -18.74 2.05 7.62
N GLU A 376 -19.53 2.73 8.46
CA GLU A 376 -20.62 3.60 8.00
C GLU A 376 -20.10 4.79 7.19
N GLU A 377 -19.00 5.43 7.63
CA GLU A 377 -18.35 6.51 6.87
C GLU A 377 -17.96 6.03 5.46
N MET A 378 -17.41 4.82 5.34
CA MET A 378 -16.91 4.25 4.08
C MET A 378 -18.02 3.95 3.06
N LYS A 379 -19.26 3.71 3.48
CA LYS A 379 -20.41 3.50 2.57
C LYS A 379 -20.70 4.69 1.66
N GLY A 380 -20.23 5.89 2.03
CA GLY A 380 -20.36 7.09 1.20
C GLY A 380 -19.47 7.10 -0.05
N ALA A 381 -18.54 6.15 -0.20
CA ALA A 381 -17.67 6.07 -1.38
C ALA A 381 -18.37 5.34 -2.54
N GLU A 382 -18.26 5.88 -3.75
CA GLU A 382 -18.64 5.15 -4.97
C GLU A 382 -17.71 3.97 -5.22
N LEU A 383 -16.45 4.08 -4.77
CA LEU A 383 -15.44 3.04 -4.86
C LEU A 383 -14.42 3.20 -3.73
N THR A 384 -14.11 2.11 -3.02
CA THR A 384 -13.00 2.05 -2.06
C THR A 384 -11.91 1.13 -2.61
N ILE A 385 -10.75 1.71 -2.88
CA ILE A 385 -9.57 1.06 -3.45
C ILE A 385 -8.65 0.64 -2.32
N PHE A 386 -8.46 -0.67 -2.16
CA PHE A 386 -7.52 -1.27 -1.23
C PHE A 386 -6.23 -1.62 -1.96
N LYS A 387 -5.16 -0.87 -1.68
CA LYS A 387 -3.86 -1.05 -2.32
C LYS A 387 -3.06 -2.17 -1.66
N GLY A 388 -2.37 -2.97 -2.47
CA GLY A 388 -1.27 -3.81 -2.00
C GLY A 388 -1.68 -5.12 -1.32
N ASP A 389 -0.66 -5.87 -0.92
CA ASP A 389 -0.80 -7.26 -0.47
C ASP A 389 -1.38 -7.38 0.94
N LEU A 390 -0.96 -6.53 1.89
CA LEU A 390 -1.46 -6.58 3.27
C LEU A 390 -2.97 -6.29 3.33
N ASN A 391 -3.46 -5.30 2.57
CA ASN A 391 -4.88 -5.01 2.54
C ASN A 391 -5.67 -6.19 1.94
N TYR A 392 -5.17 -6.85 0.90
CA TYR A 392 -5.81 -8.07 0.35
C TYR A 392 -5.83 -9.21 1.38
N ARG A 393 -4.72 -9.43 2.10
CA ARG A 393 -4.65 -10.41 3.18
C ARG A 393 -5.67 -10.10 4.27
N LYS A 394 -5.79 -8.84 4.71
CA LYS A 394 -6.83 -8.43 5.68
C LYS A 394 -8.25 -8.62 5.15
N LEU A 395 -8.52 -8.31 3.88
CA LEU A 395 -9.82 -8.54 3.24
C LEU A 395 -10.21 -10.02 3.20
N THR A 396 -9.22 -10.91 3.02
CA THR A 396 -9.42 -12.36 2.87
C THR A 396 -9.06 -13.17 4.11
N CYS A 397 -8.91 -12.51 5.26
CA CYS A 397 -8.48 -13.10 6.54
C CYS A 397 -7.12 -13.82 6.51
N ASP A 398 -6.28 -13.61 5.47
CA ASP A 398 -5.02 -14.32 5.26
C ASP A 398 -5.19 -15.85 5.34
N ALA A 399 -6.33 -16.34 4.84
CA ALA A 399 -6.74 -17.74 5.01
C ALA A 399 -6.38 -18.63 3.82
N HIS A 400 -6.27 -19.93 4.08
CA HIS A 400 -6.03 -20.99 3.10
C HIS A 400 -7.30 -21.33 2.31
N TRP A 401 -7.81 -20.34 1.59
CA TRP A 401 -8.91 -20.53 0.66
C TRP A 401 -8.53 -21.48 -0.47
N ASP A 402 -9.53 -22.21 -0.99
CA ASP A 402 -9.43 -22.75 -2.34
C ASP A 402 -9.21 -21.56 -3.31
N PRO A 403 -8.20 -21.59 -4.20
CA PRO A 403 -7.93 -20.48 -5.11
C PRO A 403 -9.10 -20.09 -6.01
N THR A 404 -10.04 -21.00 -6.23
CA THR A 404 -11.25 -20.77 -7.03
C THR A 404 -12.42 -20.20 -6.21
N THR A 405 -12.26 -20.06 -4.88
CA THR A 405 -13.26 -19.44 -4.01
C THR A 405 -13.65 -18.06 -4.56
N PRO A 406 -14.94 -17.74 -4.72
CA PRO A 406 -15.33 -16.42 -5.23
C PRO A 406 -14.82 -15.28 -4.34
N TRP A 407 -14.37 -14.18 -4.97
CA TRP A 407 -13.92 -12.97 -4.26
C TRP A 407 -14.96 -12.47 -3.24
N THR A 408 -16.24 -12.45 -3.64
CA THR A 408 -17.36 -12.05 -2.80
C THR A 408 -17.53 -12.92 -1.55
N THR A 409 -17.24 -14.22 -1.65
CA THR A 409 -17.27 -15.14 -0.51
C THR A 409 -16.10 -14.89 0.43
N ALA A 410 -14.89 -14.70 -0.11
CA ALA A 410 -13.68 -14.46 0.67
C ALA A 410 -13.69 -13.10 1.40
N LEU A 411 -14.48 -12.14 0.93
CA LEU A 411 -14.69 -10.85 1.59
C LEU A 411 -15.60 -10.91 2.83
N GLY A 412 -16.43 -11.95 2.96
CA GLY A 412 -17.35 -12.11 4.09
C GLY A 412 -18.18 -10.84 4.36
N PRO A 413 -18.14 -10.29 5.60
CA PRO A 413 -18.88 -9.06 5.95
C PRO A 413 -18.53 -7.80 5.15
N MET A 414 -17.39 -7.79 4.45
CA MET A 414 -16.98 -6.69 3.55
C MET A 414 -17.44 -6.90 2.10
N GLY A 415 -18.11 -8.02 1.80
CA GLY A 415 -18.60 -8.37 0.47
C GLY A 415 -19.97 -7.76 0.14
N PRO A 416 -20.78 -8.44 -0.69
CA PRO A 416 -22.15 -8.02 -0.99
C PRO A 416 -22.99 -7.83 0.28
N GLY A 417 -23.75 -6.74 0.35
CA GLY A 417 -24.54 -6.35 1.52
C GLY A 417 -23.79 -5.49 2.55
N SER A 418 -22.48 -5.27 2.39
CA SER A 418 -21.71 -4.36 3.26
C SER A 418 -22.06 -2.88 3.06
N GLY A 419 -22.58 -2.53 1.89
CA GLY A 419 -22.73 -1.13 1.44
C GLY A 419 -21.43 -0.48 0.97
N ILE A 420 -20.32 -1.22 0.90
CA ILE A 420 -19.02 -0.72 0.43
C ILE A 420 -18.66 -1.40 -0.90
N ASN A 421 -18.38 -0.61 -1.93
CA ASN A 421 -17.79 -1.13 -3.17
C ASN A 421 -16.28 -1.32 -2.97
N VAL A 422 -15.85 -2.57 -2.81
CA VAL A 422 -14.45 -2.92 -2.53
C VAL A 422 -13.74 -3.28 -3.83
N LEU A 423 -12.75 -2.48 -4.22
CA LEU A 423 -11.78 -2.82 -5.27
C LEU A 423 -10.42 -3.09 -4.63
N SER A 424 -9.85 -4.28 -4.83
CA SER A 424 -8.47 -4.54 -4.44
C SER A 424 -7.54 -4.43 -5.64
N LEU A 425 -6.48 -3.64 -5.51
CA LEU A 425 -5.37 -3.56 -6.46
C LEU A 425 -4.15 -4.22 -5.83
N ARG A 426 -3.93 -5.50 -6.13
CA ARG A 426 -2.95 -6.31 -5.40
C ARG A 426 -1.95 -6.96 -6.34
N THR A 427 -0.69 -6.57 -6.19
CA THR A 427 0.45 -7.40 -6.62
C THR A 427 0.63 -8.54 -5.60
N CYS A 428 0.65 -9.80 -6.05
CA CYS A 428 0.67 -10.99 -5.20
C CYS A 428 2.03 -11.16 -4.49
N LYS A 429 2.04 -11.03 -3.15
CA LYS A 429 3.23 -11.20 -2.30
C LYS A 429 2.97 -12.10 -1.07
N ALA A 430 1.96 -12.96 -1.15
CA ALA A 430 1.56 -13.87 -0.08
C ALA A 430 0.80 -15.08 -0.63
N ASP A 431 0.72 -16.15 0.17
CA ASP A 431 0.04 -17.40 -0.18
C ASP A 431 -1.41 -17.20 -0.60
N VAL A 432 -2.18 -16.39 0.13
CA VAL A 432 -3.62 -16.27 -0.11
C VAL A 432 -3.90 -15.73 -1.51
N VAL A 433 -4.79 -16.39 -2.24
CA VAL A 433 -5.37 -15.91 -3.50
C VAL A 433 -6.73 -16.58 -3.67
N VAL A 434 -7.68 -15.85 -4.23
CA VAL A 434 -9.06 -16.31 -4.48
C VAL A 434 -9.55 -15.79 -5.84
N GLY A 435 -10.63 -16.36 -6.35
CA GLY A 435 -11.29 -15.96 -7.59
C GLY A 435 -10.58 -16.42 -8.87
N LEU A 436 -9.56 -17.28 -8.77
CA LEU A 436 -8.87 -17.78 -9.95
C LEU A 436 -9.76 -18.74 -10.76
N PRO A 437 -9.61 -18.78 -12.09
CA PRO A 437 -10.19 -19.85 -12.90
C PRO A 437 -9.68 -21.23 -12.45
N ALA A 438 -10.55 -22.25 -12.56
CA ALA A 438 -10.16 -23.63 -12.26
C ALA A 438 -8.95 -24.06 -13.10
N GLY A 439 -7.96 -24.70 -12.46
CA GLY A 439 -6.71 -25.14 -13.11
C GLY A 439 -5.61 -24.06 -13.16
N LYS A 440 -5.92 -22.80 -12.84
CA LYS A 440 -4.93 -21.71 -12.98
C LYS A 440 -3.84 -21.76 -11.92
N ASP A 441 -4.16 -22.11 -10.67
CA ASP A 441 -3.16 -22.25 -9.60
C ASP A 441 -2.18 -23.39 -9.94
N GLU A 442 -2.70 -24.50 -10.48
CA GLU A 442 -1.92 -25.66 -10.92
C GLU A 442 -1.00 -25.30 -12.10
N GLU A 443 -1.51 -24.59 -13.11
CA GLU A 443 -0.73 -24.09 -14.25
C GLU A 443 0.45 -23.24 -13.75
N LEU A 444 0.19 -22.28 -12.85
CA LEU A 444 1.21 -21.39 -12.34
C LEU A 444 2.22 -22.11 -11.45
N LYS A 445 1.79 -23.07 -10.63
CA LYS A 445 2.69 -23.92 -9.83
C LYS A 445 3.61 -24.78 -10.69
N ALA A 446 3.15 -25.21 -11.86
CA ALA A 446 3.96 -25.99 -12.80
C ALA A 446 5.03 -25.17 -13.54
N THR A 447 4.98 -23.83 -13.48
CA THR A 447 6.02 -22.99 -14.06
C THR A 447 7.33 -23.07 -13.27
N GLU A 448 8.45 -22.70 -13.90
CA GLU A 448 9.75 -22.61 -13.22
C GLU A 448 9.68 -21.60 -12.06
N GLY A 449 10.05 -22.05 -10.86
CA GLY A 449 9.90 -21.26 -9.62
C GLY A 449 8.47 -21.13 -9.10
N GLY A 450 7.48 -21.79 -9.73
CA GLY A 450 6.07 -21.72 -9.37
C GLY A 450 5.69 -22.46 -8.08
N GLY A 451 6.52 -23.43 -7.66
CA GLY A 451 6.37 -24.16 -6.39
C GLY A 451 5.70 -25.54 -6.50
N GLY A 452 5.46 -26.06 -7.71
CA GLY A 452 4.86 -27.38 -7.92
C GLY A 452 5.69 -28.55 -7.36
N ASP A 453 7.01 -28.39 -7.27
CA ASP A 453 7.95 -29.34 -6.68
C ASP A 453 7.84 -29.46 -5.14
N SER A 454 7.45 -28.37 -4.48
CA SER A 454 7.36 -28.25 -3.02
C SER A 454 5.91 -28.27 -2.51
N GLY A 455 4.93 -28.14 -3.40
CA GLY A 455 3.52 -27.93 -3.08
C GLY A 455 3.20 -26.52 -2.57
N ALA A 456 4.19 -25.64 -2.49
CA ALA A 456 4.05 -24.24 -2.09
C ALA A 456 3.50 -23.39 -3.26
N ARG A 457 2.86 -22.26 -2.95
CA ARG A 457 2.39 -21.30 -3.97
C ARG A 457 3.45 -20.23 -4.28
N ARG A 458 4.67 -20.65 -4.64
CA ARG A 458 5.81 -19.72 -4.80
C ARG A 458 5.59 -18.65 -5.87
N TRP A 459 4.81 -18.96 -6.90
CA TRP A 459 4.43 -17.96 -7.91
C TRP A 459 3.77 -16.71 -7.30
N ALA A 460 3.06 -16.85 -6.16
CA ALA A 460 2.30 -15.78 -5.52
C ALA A 460 3.12 -14.97 -4.49
N PHE A 461 4.41 -15.25 -4.30
CA PHE A 461 5.22 -14.61 -3.25
C PHE A 461 6.06 -13.42 -3.75
N HIS A 462 6.37 -13.40 -5.05
CA HIS A 462 7.45 -12.55 -5.58
C HIS A 462 6.96 -11.29 -6.32
N GLY A 463 5.66 -11.00 -6.29
CA GLY A 463 5.12 -9.80 -6.91
C GLY A 463 5.15 -9.78 -8.44
N LYS A 464 5.31 -10.95 -9.08
CA LYS A 464 5.28 -11.08 -10.55
C LYS A 464 3.86 -11.03 -11.11
N TRP A 465 2.89 -11.48 -10.34
CA TRP A 465 1.49 -11.58 -10.73
C TRP A 465 0.66 -10.60 -9.92
N ALA A 466 -0.47 -10.19 -10.47
CA ALA A 466 -1.41 -9.30 -9.81
C ALA A 466 -2.86 -9.75 -10.00
N VAL A 467 -3.73 -9.26 -9.13
CA VAL A 467 -5.18 -9.40 -9.24
C VAL A 467 -5.84 -8.05 -8.99
N VAL A 468 -6.88 -7.78 -9.76
CA VAL A 468 -7.79 -6.64 -9.60
C VAL A 468 -9.19 -7.18 -9.42
N CYS A 469 -9.66 -7.20 -8.17
CA CYS A 469 -10.92 -7.83 -7.80
C CYS A 469 -11.90 -6.79 -7.27
N LEU A 470 -13.10 -6.73 -7.84
CA LEU A 470 -14.18 -5.84 -7.43
C LEU A 470 -15.33 -6.63 -6.78
N SER A 471 -15.83 -6.14 -5.66
CA SER A 471 -17.13 -6.53 -5.09
C SER A 471 -17.99 -5.29 -4.93
N LYS A 472 -19.23 -5.35 -5.41
CA LYS A 472 -20.22 -4.32 -5.13
C LYS A 472 -20.82 -4.55 -3.75
N GLY A 473 -21.05 -3.46 -3.01
CA GLY A 473 -21.61 -3.51 -1.66
C GLY A 473 -23.14 -3.63 -1.62
N SER A 474 -23.82 -3.39 -2.74
CA SER A 474 -25.28 -3.44 -2.89
C SER A 474 -25.88 -4.84 -2.88
#